data_AF-H8GRC3-F1
#
_entry.id   AF-H8GRC3-F1
#
_cell.length_a   1.000
_cell.length_b   1.000
_cell.length_c   1.000
_cell.angle_alpha   90.00
_cell.angle_beta   90.00
_cell.angle_gamma   90.00
#
_symmetry.space_group_name_H-M   'P 1'
#
loop_
_entity.id
_entity.type
_entity.pdbx_description
1 polymer ?
#
loop_
_entity_poly.entity_id
_entity_poly.type
_entity_poly.pdbx_seq_one_letter_code
_entity_poly.pdbx_strand_id
1 'polypeptide(L)'
;MLYLAKFAGVAILVWFYLTAKERGQPTVQWAVIGLVGYWLTWWLVKLSVLHPLGDMLTKSPTSLFLVTQIPAIAGIIVSIFVRKKLIANASKESAQGNDN
;
A
#
# COMPACT_ATOMS: atom_id res chain seq x y z
N MET A 1 3.44 20.25 5.76
CA MET A 1 2.34 19.56 5.05
C MET A 1 2.95 18.55 4.10
N LEU A 2 2.56 17.28 4.21
CA LEU A 2 3.27 16.15 3.59
C LEU A 2 2.91 15.95 2.11
N TYR A 3 3.43 16.83 1.25
CA TYR A 3 3.32 16.65 -0.21
C TYR A 3 3.95 15.33 -0.68
N LEU A 4 5.02 14.88 -0.03
CA LEU A 4 5.70 13.61 -0.33
C LEU A 4 4.78 12.39 -0.19
N ALA A 5 3.96 12.36 0.86
CA ALA A 5 3.01 11.26 1.07
C ALA A 5 1.90 11.24 0.00
N LYS A 6 1.44 12.42 -0.43
CA LYS A 6 0.49 12.53 -1.55
C LYS A 6 1.11 12.04 -2.86
N PHE A 7 2.35 12.45 -3.16
CA PHE A 7 3.07 11.97 -4.34
C PHE A 7 3.32 10.47 -4.31
N ALA A 8 3.70 9.91 -3.15
CA ALA A 8 3.88 8.48 -2.99
C ALA A 8 2.57 7.72 -3.21
N GLY A 9 1.45 8.24 -2.70
CA GLY A 9 0.12 7.66 -2.94
C GLY A 9 -0.24 7.61 -4.43
N VAL A 10 -0.06 8.73 -5.14
CA VAL A 10 -0.30 8.80 -6.59
C VAL A 10 0.65 7.89 -7.36
N ALA A 11 1.93 7.85 -6.99
CA ALA A 11 2.92 6.99 -7.61
C ALA A 11 2.57 5.51 -7.44
N ILE A 12 2.12 5.07 -6.26
CA ILE A 12 1.64 3.70 -6.04
C ILE A 12 0.44 3.40 -6.93
N LEU A 13 -0.51 4.32 -7.04
CA LEU A 13 -1.72 4.16 -7.86
C LEU A 13 -1.37 4.00 -9.35
N VAL A 14 -0.52 4.90 -9.87
CA VAL A 14 0.00 4.85 -11.24
C VAL A 14 0.82 3.58 -11.47
N TRP A 15 1.60 3.14 -10.49
CA TRP A 15 2.43 1.94 -10.59
C TRP A 15 1.60 0.66 -10.65
N PHE A 16 0.55 0.56 -9.83
CA PHE A 16 -0.43 -0.53 -9.90
C PHE A 16 -1.19 -0.52 -11.23
N TYR A 17 -1.57 0.65 -11.72
CA TYR A 17 -2.24 0.82 -13.00
C TYR A 17 -1.36 0.36 -14.17
N LEU A 18 -0.11 0.83 -14.24
CA LEU A 18 0.85 0.41 -15.27
C LEU A 18 1.12 -1.09 -15.22
N THR A 19 1.32 -1.64 -14.02
CA THR A 19 1.58 -3.08 -13.83
C THR A 19 0.40 -3.94 -14.31
N ALA A 20 -0.83 -3.54 -14.01
CA ALA A 20 -2.02 -4.26 -14.47
C ALA A 20 -2.20 -4.15 -15.99
N LYS A 21 -1.93 -2.96 -16.57
CA LYS A 21 -1.97 -2.74 -18.02
C LYS A 21 -0.95 -3.61 -18.76
N GLU A 22 0.28 -3.70 -18.27
CA GLU A 22 1.33 -4.56 -18.84
C GLU A 22 0.98 -6.06 -18.77
N ARG A 23 0.20 -6.46 -17.76
CA ARG A 23 -0.21 -7.85 -17.54
C ARG A 23 -1.54 -8.20 -18.22
N GLY A 24 -2.19 -7.26 -18.89
CA GLY A 24 -3.51 -7.48 -19.51
C GLY A 24 -4.64 -7.73 -18.49
N GLN A 25 -4.46 -7.30 -17.25
CA GLN A 25 -5.37 -7.55 -16.12
C GLN A 25 -6.24 -6.31 -15.83
N PRO A 26 -7.38 -6.45 -15.13
CA PRO A 26 -8.29 -5.34 -14.84
C PRO A 26 -7.62 -4.29 -13.94
N THR A 27 -7.22 -3.19 -14.58
CA THR A 27 -6.48 -2.05 -14.01
C THR A 27 -7.17 -1.44 -12.80
N VAL A 28 -8.50 -1.33 -12.86
CA VAL A 28 -9.31 -0.77 -11.77
C VAL A 28 -9.30 -1.69 -10.55
N GLN A 29 -9.42 -3.01 -10.73
CA GLN A 29 -9.36 -3.95 -9.60
C GLN A 29 -8.01 -3.91 -8.90
N TRP A 30 -6.90 -3.87 -9.65
CA TRP A 30 -5.57 -3.78 -9.08
C TRP A 30 -5.36 -2.46 -8.32
N ALA A 31 -5.81 -1.34 -8.88
CA ALA A 31 -5.76 -0.04 -8.20
C ALA A 31 -6.58 -0.05 -6.90
N VAL A 32 -7.77 -0.63 -6.90
CA VAL A 32 -8.63 -0.78 -5.71
C VAL A 32 -7.94 -1.66 -4.66
N ILE A 33 -7.34 -2.78 -5.06
CA ILE A 33 -6.63 -3.68 -4.13
C ILE A 33 -5.42 -2.97 -3.51
N GLY A 34 -4.67 -2.18 -4.28
CA GLY A 34 -3.58 -1.34 -3.77
C GLY A 34 -4.08 -0.28 -2.77
N LEU A 35 -5.19 0.40 -3.09
CA LEU A 35 -5.81 1.40 -2.23
C LEU A 35 -6.31 0.80 -0.91
N VAL A 36 -7.01 -0.34 -0.99
CA VAL A 36 -7.52 -1.08 0.17
C VAL A 36 -6.36 -1.58 1.03
N GLY A 37 -5.28 -2.09 0.42
CA GLY A 37 -4.06 -2.48 1.12
C GLY A 37 -3.40 -1.33 1.86
N TYR A 38 -3.29 -0.16 1.22
CA TYR A 38 -2.78 1.06 1.87
C TYR A 38 -3.68 1.47 3.05
N TRP A 39 -5.00 1.49 2.86
CA TRP A 39 -5.96 1.87 3.89
C TRP A 39 -5.94 0.94 5.10
N LEU A 40 -5.92 -0.38 4.87
CA LEU A 40 -5.80 -1.38 5.93
C LEU A 40 -4.49 -1.22 6.71
N THR A 41 -3.39 -1.01 6.00
CA THR A 41 -2.07 -0.83 6.63
C THR A 41 -2.03 0.43 7.48
N TRP A 42 -2.63 1.52 6.99
CA TRP A 42 -2.76 2.75 7.76
C TRP A 42 -3.48 2.51 9.09
N TRP A 43 -4.61 1.79 9.06
CA TRP A 43 -5.37 1.45 10.26
C TRP A 43 -4.59 0.51 11.19
N LEU A 44 -3.91 -0.49 10.65
CA LEU A 44 -3.14 -1.47 11.40
C LEU A 44 -1.97 -0.82 12.14
N VAL A 45 -1.20 0.04 11.45
CA VAL A 45 -0.09 0.78 12.06
C VAL A 45 -0.62 1.77 13.10
N LYS A 46 -1.76 2.42 12.83
CA LYS A 46 -2.37 3.33 13.80
C LYS A 46 -2.77 2.63 15.09
N LEU A 47 -3.36 1.44 15.01
CA LEU A 47 -3.73 0.67 16.19
C LEU A 47 -2.55 0.00 16.88
N SER A 48 -1.63 -0.62 16.13
CA SER A 48 -0.54 -1.40 16.70
C SER A 48 0.65 -0.57 17.14
N VAL A 49 0.90 0.58 16.50
CA VAL A 49 2.07 1.43 16.77
C VAL A 49 1.64 2.72 17.41
N LEU A 50 0.74 3.48 16.79
CA LEU A 50 0.35 4.79 17.34
C LEU A 50 -0.44 4.69 18.64
N HIS A 51 -1.23 3.63 18.87
CA HIS A 51 -1.99 3.50 20.11
C HIS A 51 -1.09 3.26 21.34
N PRO A 52 -0.13 2.30 21.33
CA PRO A 52 0.78 2.12 22.47
C PRO A 52 1.89 3.17 22.55
N LEU A 53 2.41 3.68 21.43
CA LEU A 53 3.49 4.68 21.45
C LEU A 53 2.97 6.12 21.54
N GLY A 54 1.71 6.39 21.19
CA GLY A 54 1.13 7.74 21.14
C GLY A 54 1.14 8.46 22.48
N ASP A 55 0.88 7.76 23.58
CA ASP A 55 0.94 8.35 24.92
C ASP A 55 2.37 8.70 25.37
N MET A 56 3.40 8.05 24.82
CA MET A 56 4.80 8.34 25.14
C MET A 56 5.46 9.32 24.15
N LEU A 57 5.09 9.26 22.86
CA LEU A 57 5.73 10.00 21.76
C LEU A 57 5.00 11.29 21.36
N THR A 58 3.90 11.69 22.00
CA THR A 58 3.23 12.97 21.68
C THR A 58 3.83 14.19 22.38
N LYS A 59 4.86 13.99 23.23
CA LYS A 59 5.49 15.07 24.00
C LYS A 59 6.39 16.01 23.20
N SER A 60 6.77 15.70 21.96
CA SER A 60 7.63 16.60 21.16
C SER A 60 7.20 16.72 19.68
N PRO A 61 7.38 17.89 19.05
CA PRO A 61 7.01 18.09 17.64
C PRO A 61 7.74 17.14 16.67
N THR A 62 8.98 16.77 17.00
CA THR A 62 9.85 15.91 16.20
C THR A 62 9.37 14.45 16.17
N SER A 63 8.85 13.95 17.29
CA SER A 63 8.31 12.59 17.40
C SER A 63 6.98 12.46 16.67
N LEU A 64 6.14 13.49 16.70
CA LEU A 64 4.93 13.61 15.86
C LEU A 64 5.25 13.48 14.36
N PHE A 65 6.33 14.10 13.91
CA PHE A 65 6.75 14.00 12.50
C PHE A 65 7.17 12.57 12.13
N LEU A 66 7.95 11.90 12.99
CA LEU A 66 8.38 10.53 12.78
C LEU A 66 7.19 9.57 12.73
N VAL A 67 6.28 9.72 13.68
CA VAL A 67 5.08 8.87 13.83
C VAL A 67 4.13 9.02 12.64
N THR A 68 4.05 10.20 12.01
CA THR A 68 3.26 10.39 10.79
C THR A 68 3.86 9.74 9.53
N GLN A 69 5.16 9.43 9.51
CA GLN A 69 5.80 8.73 8.38
C GLN A 69 5.67 7.21 8.45
N ILE A 70 5.56 6.61 9.65
CA ILE A 70 5.49 5.15 9.82
C ILE A 70 4.33 4.51 9.01
N PRO A 71 3.09 5.05 9.05
CA PRO A 71 2.00 4.51 8.23
C PRO A 71 2.28 4.61 6.73
N ALA A 72 2.95 5.67 6.29
CA ALA A 72 3.29 5.85 4.88
C ALA A 72 4.34 4.83 4.41
N ILE A 73 5.40 4.60 5.19
CA ILE A 73 6.44 3.61 4.88
C ILE A 73 5.84 2.20 4.90
N ALA A 74 5.02 1.87 5.89
CA ALA A 74 4.33 0.59 5.96
C ALA A 74 3.40 0.39 4.76
N GLY A 75 2.65 1.43 4.37
CA GLY A 75 1.80 1.41 3.18
C GLY A 75 2.59 1.13 1.89
N ILE A 76 3.79 1.69 1.75
CA ILE A 76 4.69 1.40 0.61
C ILE A 76 5.12 -0.08 0.62
N ILE A 77 5.56 -0.60 1.78
CA ILE A 77 6.00 -2.01 1.90
C ILE A 77 4.86 -2.97 1.54
N VAL A 78 3.66 -2.73 2.08
CA VAL A 78 2.48 -3.55 1.75
C VAL A 78 2.13 -3.44 0.28
N SER A 79 2.21 -2.25 -0.32
CA SER A 79 1.96 -2.05 -1.76
C SER A 79 2.91 -2.89 -2.62
N ILE A 80 4.21 -2.97 -2.26
CA ILE A 80 5.18 -3.83 -2.95
C ILE A 80 4.81 -5.31 -2.80
N PHE A 81 4.41 -5.72 -1.61
CA PHE A 81 4.03 -7.11 -1.33
C PHE A 81 2.74 -7.52 -2.07
N VAL A 82 1.73 -6.67 -2.04
CA VAL A 82 0.47 -6.84 -2.77
C VAL A 82 0.73 -6.92 -4.27
N ARG A 83 1.60 -6.05 -4.82
CA ARG A 83 2.00 -6.12 -6.24
C ARG A 83 2.62 -7.48 -6.58
N LYS A 84 3.57 -7.97 -5.77
CA LYS A 84 4.17 -9.30 -5.96
C LYS A 84 3.11 -10.41 -5.93
N LYS A 85 2.19 -10.35 -4.96
CA LYS A 85 1.12 -11.35 -4.80
C LYS A 85 0.13 -11.32 -5.97
N LEU A 86 -0.26 -10.13 -6.43
CA LEU A 86 -1.16 -9.95 -7.57
C LEU A 86 -0.54 -10.45 -8.87
N ILE A 87 0.74 -10.18 -9.11
CA ILE A 87 1.46 -10.72 -10.26
C ILE A 87 1.48 -12.25 -10.20
N ALA A 88 1.81 -12.84 -9.06
CA ALA A 88 1.82 -14.29 -8.88
C ALA A 88 0.42 -14.91 -9.08
N ASN A 89 -0.65 -14.24 -8.63
CA ASN A 89 -2.01 -14.71 -8.81
C ASN A 89 -2.45 -14.63 -10.28
N ALA A 90 -2.17 -13.51 -10.95
CA ALA A 90 -2.45 -13.35 -12.37
C ALA A 90 -1.72 -14.39 -13.24
N SER A 91 -0.48 -14.74 -12.90
CA SER A 91 0.25 -15.82 -13.58
C SER A 91 -0.38 -17.21 -13.37
N LYS A 92 -0.99 -17.46 -12.21
CA LYS A 92 -1.71 -18.71 -11.93
C LYS A 92 -3.05 -18.77 -12.67
N GLU A 93 -3.78 -17.66 -12.71
CA GLU A 93 -5.06 -17.54 -13.38
C GLU A 93 -4.92 -17.72 -14.91
N SER A 94 -3.86 -17.19 -15.51
CA SER A 94 -3.53 -17.46 -16.92
C SER A 94 -3.12 -18.90 -17.22
N ALA A 95 -2.57 -19.63 -16.24
CA ALA A 95 -2.22 -21.04 -16.41
C ALA A 95 -3.46 -21.95 -16.29
N GLN A 96 -4.43 -21.56 -15.47
CA GLN A 96 -5.64 -22.35 -15.19
C GLN A 96 -6.73 -22.19 -16.27
N GLY A 97 -6.62 -21.21 -17.16
CA GLY A 97 -7.54 -21.01 -18.29
C GLY A 97 -7.21 -21.80 -19.56
N ASN A 98 -6.09 -22.55 -19.59
CA ASN A 98 -5.64 -23.32 -20.76
C ASN A 98 -5.91 -24.84 -20.63
N ASP A 99 -6.58 -25.27 -19.55
CA ASP A 99 -6.96 -26.66 -19.28
C ASP A 99 -8.48 -26.91 -19.41
N ASN A 100 -9.22 -26.01 -20.08
CA ASN A 100 -10.64 -26.19 -20.43
C ASN A 100 -10.84 -26.30 -21.94
#